data_AF-A0A7R9DWB8-F1
#
_entry.id   AF-A0A7R9DWB8-F1
#
_cell.length_a   1.000
_cell.length_b   1.000
_cell.length_c   1.000
_cell.angle_alpha   90.00
_cell.angle_beta   90.00
_cell.angle_gamma   90.00
#
_symmetry.space_group_name_H-M   'P 1'
#
loop_
_entity.id
_entity.type
_entity.pdbx_description
1 polymer ?
#
loop_
_entity_poly.entity_id
_entity_poly.type
_entity_poly.pdbx_seq_one_letter_code
_entity_poly.pdbx_strand_id
1 'polypeptide(L)'
;MYRHLYFSNAHLNFHPTLSLLELAMVRMQLREVELRRSLKTPPSDVDPDRDLVVVYNRVPKTGSTSLVGVAYDLCKLNNFHVLHVNITGNMHVLSLPNQLRFVQNVTRWTSIKPAFYHGHVAFVDFGKFGAPQPLYVNLIRKPLDRLVSYYYFLRYGDNFRPHLVRRKHGDKV
;
A
#
# COMPACT_ATOMS: atom_id res chain seq x y z
N MET A 1 32.95 55.40 -26.11
CA MET A 1 32.45 54.75 -27.34
C MET A 1 32.70 53.25 -27.21
N TYR A 2 31.76 52.52 -26.60
CA TYR A 2 31.90 51.10 -26.26
C TYR A 2 31.53 50.24 -27.47
N ARG A 3 32.46 49.38 -27.89
CA ARG A 3 32.34 48.51 -29.07
C ARG A 3 32.07 47.08 -28.60
N HIS A 4 30.86 46.60 -28.81
CA HIS A 4 30.47 45.21 -28.55
C HIS A 4 31.23 44.27 -29.49
N LEU A 5 31.94 43.29 -28.90
CA LEU A 5 32.41 42.10 -29.60
C LEU A 5 31.28 41.06 -29.60
N TYR A 6 30.87 40.66 -30.80
CA TYR A 6 30.00 39.50 -31.02
C TYR A 6 30.82 38.22 -30.84
N PHE A 7 30.41 37.35 -29.94
CA PHE A 7 30.88 35.96 -29.89
C PHE A 7 29.81 35.03 -30.45
N SER A 8 30.25 34.19 -31.39
CA SER A 8 29.50 33.20 -32.17
C SER A 8 28.71 32.22 -31.29
N ASN A 9 27.47 31.93 -31.70
CA ASN A 9 26.66 30.84 -31.16
C ASN A 9 27.32 29.48 -31.47
N ALA A 10 27.91 28.86 -30.45
CA ALA A 10 28.26 27.45 -30.48
C ALA A 10 27.01 26.63 -30.11
N HIS A 11 26.40 25.97 -31.09
CA HIS A 11 25.43 24.91 -30.87
C HIS A 11 26.14 23.73 -30.16
N LEU A 12 26.06 23.69 -28.83
CA LEU A 12 26.37 22.50 -28.03
C LEU A 12 25.14 21.60 -28.04
N ASN A 13 25.16 20.61 -28.94
CA ASN A 13 24.16 19.56 -29.02
C ASN A 13 24.17 18.72 -27.72
N PHE A 14 23.24 19.01 -26.81
CA PHE A 14 22.97 18.27 -25.57
C PHE A 14 22.18 16.97 -25.87
N HIS A 15 22.72 16.08 -26.71
CA HIS A 15 22.06 14.84 -27.11
C HIS A 15 22.71 13.49 -26.76
N PRO A 16 23.69 13.36 -25.83
CA PRO A 16 24.12 12.04 -25.35
C PRO A 16 23.59 11.66 -23.95
N THR A 17 22.87 12.54 -23.23
CA THR A 17 22.53 12.30 -21.82
C THR A 17 21.25 11.48 -21.62
N LEU A 18 20.23 11.68 -22.45
CA LEU A 18 18.95 10.97 -22.32
C LEU A 18 19.08 9.48 -22.67
N SER A 19 19.78 9.14 -23.77
CA SER A 19 19.99 7.75 -24.18
C SER A 19 20.82 6.96 -23.17
N LEU A 20 21.80 7.59 -22.54
CA LEU A 20 22.60 6.98 -21.47
C LEU A 20 21.77 6.77 -20.20
N LEU A 21 20.88 7.71 -19.86
CA LEU A 21 20.00 7.59 -18.71
C LEU A 21 18.94 6.49 -18.94
N GLU A 22 18.37 6.42 -20.13
CA GLU A 22 17.45 5.35 -20.55
C GLU A 22 18.12 3.98 -20.50
N LEU A 23 19.35 3.87 -21.03
CA LEU A 23 20.11 2.62 -20.97
C LEU A 23 20.45 2.22 -19.53
N ALA A 24 20.75 3.18 -18.65
CA ALA A 24 20.98 2.94 -17.23
C ALA A 24 19.70 2.46 -16.51
N MET A 25 18.54 3.07 -16.80
CA MET A 25 17.26 2.65 -16.24
C MET A 25 16.88 1.24 -16.69
N VAL A 26 17.04 0.92 -17.98
CA VAL A 26 16.77 -0.41 -18.52
C VAL A 26 17.68 -1.46 -17.89
N ARG A 27 18.98 -1.15 -17.74
CA ARG A 27 19.93 -2.05 -17.05
C ARG A 27 19.56 -2.27 -15.57
N MET A 28 19.12 -1.22 -14.88
CA MET A 28 18.65 -1.36 -13.49
C MET A 28 17.38 -2.21 -13.39
N GLN A 29 16.43 -2.03 -14.30
CA GLN A 29 15.21 -2.85 -14.36
C GLN A 29 15.52 -4.31 -14.66
N LEU A 30 16.43 -4.59 -15.61
CA LEU A 30 16.86 -5.95 -15.93
C LEU A 30 17.56 -6.62 -14.75
N ARG A 31 18.44 -5.89 -14.05
CA ARG A 31 19.12 -6.38 -12.85
C ARG A 31 18.14 -6.68 -11.71
N GLU A 32 17.09 -5.88 -11.55
CA GLU A 32 16.02 -6.15 -10.59
C GLU A 32 15.25 -7.43 -10.94
N VAL A 33 14.94 -7.64 -12.23
CA VAL A 33 14.27 -8.85 -12.72
C VAL A 33 15.15 -10.09 -12.51
N GLU A 34 16.45 -9.99 -12.78
CA GLU A 34 17.43 -11.07 -12.55
C GLU A 34 17.58 -11.39 -11.06
N LEU A 35 17.65 -10.38 -10.20
CA LEU A 35 17.69 -10.57 -8.75
C LEU A 35 16.42 -11.27 -8.25
N ARG A 36 15.23 -10.87 -8.73
CA ARG A 36 13.96 -11.55 -8.42
C ARG A 36 13.92 -12.99 -8.92
N ARG A 37 14.56 -13.29 -10.05
CA ARG A 37 14.71 -14.67 -10.56
C ARG A 37 15.69 -15.49 -9.73
N SER A 38 16.78 -14.88 -9.28
CA SER A 38 17.79 -15.51 -8.42
C SER A 38 17.29 -15.76 -6.99
N LEU A 39 16.32 -14.98 -6.50
CA LEU A 39 15.67 -15.17 -5.20
C LEU A 39 14.57 -16.24 -5.22
N LYS A 40 14.23 -16.82 -6.38
CA LYS A 40 13.41 -18.02 -6.42
C LYS A 40 14.23 -19.16 -5.83
N THR A 41 13.89 -19.52 -4.59
CA THR A 41 14.40 -20.68 -3.88
C THR A 41 14.25 -21.95 -4.74
N PRO A 42 15.13 -22.97 -4.55
CA PRO A 42 14.95 -24.27 -5.18
C PRO A 42 13.55 -24.82 -4.90
N PRO A 43 13.00 -25.71 -5.74
CA PRO A 43 11.69 -26.29 -5.50
C PRO A 43 11.76 -27.19 -4.27
N SER A 44 11.55 -26.59 -3.11
CA SER A 44 11.06 -27.30 -1.95
C SER A 44 9.59 -27.61 -2.23
N ASP A 45 9.13 -28.84 -2.01
CA ASP A 45 7.71 -29.25 -2.05
C ASP A 45 6.81 -28.49 -1.03
N VAL A 46 7.36 -27.48 -0.36
CA VAL A 46 6.65 -26.54 0.49
C VAL A 46 6.20 -25.38 -0.39
N ASP A 47 4.89 -25.29 -0.61
CA ASP A 47 4.25 -24.14 -1.25
C ASP A 47 4.78 -22.84 -0.60
N PRO A 48 5.55 -22.01 -1.34
CA PRO A 48 6.21 -20.83 -0.78
C PRO A 48 5.21 -19.80 -0.24
N ASP A 49 3.96 -19.87 -0.69
CA ASP A 49 2.91 -18.94 -0.32
C ASP A 49 2.06 -19.44 0.86
N ARG A 50 2.30 -20.67 1.35
CA ARG A 50 1.46 -21.31 2.39
C ARG A 50 1.40 -20.51 3.70
N ASP A 51 2.48 -19.80 4.02
CA ASP A 51 2.59 -18.94 5.20
C ASP A 51 2.51 -17.44 4.86
N LEU A 52 2.19 -17.08 3.61
CA LEU A 52 2.18 -15.69 3.17
C LEU A 52 1.09 -14.90 3.89
N VAL A 53 1.52 -13.80 4.51
CA VAL A 53 0.61 -12.84 5.13
C VAL A 53 0.84 -11.46 4.55
N VAL A 54 -0.25 -10.87 4.05
CA VAL A 54 -0.31 -9.52 3.54
C VAL A 54 -1.11 -8.65 4.50
N VAL A 55 -0.56 -7.51 4.90
CA VAL A 55 -1.23 -6.50 5.73
C VAL A 55 -1.46 -5.25 4.90
N TYR A 56 -2.74 -4.97 4.62
CA TYR A 56 -3.21 -3.74 4.01
C TYR A 56 -3.75 -2.78 5.08
N ASN A 57 -2.85 -1.95 5.63
CA ASN A 57 -3.20 -0.94 6.64
C ASN A 57 -3.84 0.30 5.97
N ARG A 58 -5.07 0.09 5.49
CA ARG A 58 -5.76 0.96 4.54
C ARG A 58 -5.98 2.38 5.03
N VAL A 59 -5.62 3.33 4.17
CA VAL A 59 -5.94 4.75 4.35
C VAL A 59 -7.39 5.04 3.91
N PRO A 60 -8.16 5.85 4.66
CA PRO A 60 -9.50 6.26 4.23
C PRO A 60 -9.47 7.08 2.93
N LYS A 61 -10.52 6.93 2.11
CA LYS A 61 -10.80 7.77 0.91
C LYS A 61 -9.76 7.67 -0.21
N THR A 62 -9.08 6.53 -0.32
CA THR A 62 -8.07 6.24 -1.35
C THR A 62 -8.48 5.17 -2.36
N GLY A 63 -9.75 4.75 -2.38
CA GLY A 63 -10.20 3.60 -3.18
C GLY A 63 -10.04 2.26 -2.46
N SER A 64 -9.73 2.29 -1.16
CA SER A 64 -9.47 1.10 -0.35
C SER A 64 -10.63 0.10 -0.27
N THR A 65 -11.88 0.54 -0.45
CA THR A 65 -13.05 -0.37 -0.46
C THR A 65 -13.09 -1.20 -1.74
N SER A 66 -12.76 -0.60 -2.88
CA SER A 66 -12.71 -1.30 -4.16
C SER A 66 -11.62 -2.37 -4.18
N LEU A 67 -10.43 -2.06 -3.67
CA LEU A 67 -9.33 -3.03 -3.58
C LEU A 67 -9.70 -4.23 -2.68
N VAL A 68 -10.33 -3.95 -1.54
CA VAL A 68 -10.80 -5.01 -0.64
C VAL A 68 -11.91 -5.84 -1.27
N GLY A 69 -12.78 -5.24 -2.09
CA GLY A 69 -13.79 -5.98 -2.88
C GLY A 69 -13.14 -7.03 -3.77
N VAL A 70 -12.13 -6.64 -4.56
CA VAL A 70 -11.36 -7.57 -5.40
C VAL A 70 -10.71 -8.69 -4.57
N ALA A 71 -10.14 -8.35 -3.40
CA ALA A 71 -9.56 -9.35 -2.51
C ALA A 71 -10.61 -10.38 -2.02
N TYR A 72 -11.82 -9.93 -1.65
CA TYR A 72 -12.91 -10.83 -1.26
C TYR A 72 -13.42 -11.69 -2.42
N ASP A 73 -13.44 -11.17 -3.65
CA ASP A 73 -13.88 -11.92 -4.82
C ASP A 73 -12.88 -13.05 -5.18
N LEU A 74 -11.58 -12.76 -5.06
CA LEU A 74 -10.51 -13.69 -5.43
C LEU A 74 -10.13 -14.70 -4.33
N CYS A 75 -10.51 -14.45 -3.07
CA CYS A 75 -10.04 -15.26 -1.94
C CYS A 75 -10.45 -16.74 -2.05
N LYS A 76 -11.65 -17.02 -2.56
CA LYS A 76 -12.15 -18.38 -2.75
C LYS A 76 -11.46 -19.11 -3.90
N LEU A 77 -11.16 -18.40 -4.98
CA LEU A 77 -10.52 -18.97 -6.17
C LEU A 77 -9.05 -19.28 -5.93
N ASN A 78 -8.37 -18.39 -5.19
CA ASN A 78 -6.93 -18.49 -4.93
C ASN A 78 -6.63 -19.07 -3.54
N ASN A 79 -7.65 -19.57 -2.84
CA ASN A 79 -7.55 -20.30 -1.57
C ASN A 79 -6.76 -19.55 -0.46
N PHE A 80 -7.08 -18.27 -0.25
CA PHE A 80 -6.55 -17.46 0.85
C PHE A 80 -7.67 -16.82 1.68
N HIS A 81 -7.34 -16.30 2.86
CA HIS A 81 -8.32 -15.72 3.77
C HIS A 81 -8.26 -14.19 3.79
N VAL A 82 -9.41 -13.52 3.85
CA VAL A 82 -9.48 -12.05 3.99
C VAL A 82 -10.06 -11.69 5.35
N LEU A 83 -9.29 -10.97 6.17
CA LEU A 83 -9.68 -10.62 7.53
C LEU A 83 -9.74 -9.10 7.72
N HIS A 84 -10.85 -8.62 8.28
CA HIS A 84 -11.00 -7.21 8.64
C HIS A 84 -10.55 -6.95 10.09
N VAL A 85 -9.57 -6.09 10.26
CA VAL A 85 -9.08 -5.64 11.57
C VAL A 85 -9.90 -4.43 12.01
N ASN A 86 -10.82 -4.67 12.94
CA ASN A 86 -11.61 -3.60 13.55
C ASN A 86 -10.89 -3.03 14.78
N ILE A 87 -10.82 -1.71 14.88
CA ILE A 87 -10.24 -1.01 16.04
C ILE A 87 -11.35 -0.22 16.73
N THR A 88 -11.44 -0.37 18.05
CA THR A 88 -12.40 0.37 18.87
C THR A 88 -12.11 1.87 18.84
N GLY A 89 -13.18 2.67 18.80
CA GLY A 89 -13.08 4.14 18.90
C GLY A 89 -12.48 4.86 17.70
N ASN A 90 -12.28 4.20 16.54
CA ASN A 90 -11.58 4.76 15.38
C ASN A 90 -10.16 5.28 15.71
N MET A 91 -9.54 4.78 16.79
CA MET A 91 -8.14 5.05 17.05
C MET A 91 -7.29 4.31 16.02
N HIS A 92 -6.54 5.03 15.21
CA HIS A 92 -5.66 4.38 14.21
C HIS A 92 -4.43 3.75 14.86
N VAL A 93 -4.04 4.19 16.05
CA VAL A 93 -2.87 3.68 16.77
C VAL A 93 -3.32 2.68 17.83
N LEU A 94 -2.81 1.46 17.74
CA LEU A 94 -3.05 0.42 18.74
C LEU A 94 -2.21 0.69 20.00
N SER A 95 -2.77 0.40 21.18
CA SER A 95 -2.01 0.34 22.43
C SER A 95 -0.97 -0.79 22.38
N LEU A 96 0.10 -0.70 23.18
CA LEU A 96 1.14 -1.73 23.23
C LEU A 96 0.59 -3.17 23.46
N PRO A 97 -0.35 -3.42 24.40
CA PRO A 97 -0.94 -4.74 24.56
C PRO A 97 -1.70 -5.22 23.32
N ASN A 98 -2.38 -4.31 22.61
CA ASN A 98 -3.11 -4.64 21.39
C ASN A 98 -2.17 -4.87 20.21
N GLN A 99 -1.04 -4.16 20.12
CA GLN A 99 0.01 -4.42 19.15
C GLN A 99 0.60 -5.82 19.35
N LEU A 100 0.94 -6.19 20.58
CA LEU A 100 1.46 -7.52 20.91
C LEU A 100 0.46 -8.62 20.52
N ARG A 101 -0.83 -8.45 20.87
CA ARG A 101 -1.88 -9.39 20.50
C ARG A 101 -2.06 -9.50 18.98
N PHE A 102 -2.02 -8.36 18.28
CA PHE A 102 -2.11 -8.33 16.82
C PHE A 102 -0.95 -9.11 16.18
N VAL A 103 0.28 -8.83 16.62
CA VAL A 103 1.49 -9.53 16.13
C VAL A 103 1.41 -11.03 16.40
N GLN A 104 1.01 -11.43 17.61
CA GLN A 104 0.85 -12.85 17.97
C GLN A 104 -0.20 -13.54 17.09
N ASN A 105 -1.37 -12.92 16.88
CA ASN A 105 -2.44 -13.48 16.07
C ASN A 105 -1.99 -13.65 14.61
N VAL A 106 -1.40 -12.60 14.02
CA VAL A 106 -0.93 -12.62 12.64
C VAL A 106 0.17 -13.67 12.43
N THR A 107 1.06 -13.84 13.40
CA THR A 107 2.20 -14.75 13.28
C THR A 107 1.81 -16.21 13.52
N ARG A 108 1.01 -16.48 14.57
CA ARG A 108 0.78 -17.83 15.10
C ARG A 108 -0.49 -18.50 14.61
N TRP A 109 -1.42 -17.77 14.01
CA TRP A 109 -2.67 -18.34 13.54
C TRP A 109 -2.47 -19.03 12.19
N THR A 110 -1.91 -20.24 12.21
CA THR A 110 -1.54 -21.01 11.02
C THR A 110 -2.73 -21.48 10.20
N SER A 111 -3.88 -21.76 10.81
CA SER A 111 -5.08 -22.27 10.12
C SER A 111 -5.77 -21.27 9.18
N ILE A 112 -5.37 -20.00 9.20
CA ILE A 112 -5.92 -18.96 8.31
C ILE A 112 -4.90 -18.46 7.30
N LYS A 113 -3.71 -19.05 7.23
CA LYS A 113 -2.70 -18.68 6.24
C LYS A 113 -2.90 -19.52 4.97
N PRO A 114 -2.71 -18.95 3.77
CA PRO A 114 -2.33 -17.55 3.49
C PRO A 114 -3.45 -16.54 3.79
N ALA A 115 -3.06 -15.34 4.24
CA ALA A 115 -3.99 -14.34 4.77
C ALA A 115 -3.75 -12.92 4.23
N PHE A 116 -4.84 -12.20 3.96
CA PHE A 116 -4.90 -10.78 3.65
C PHE A 116 -5.66 -10.04 4.76
N TYR A 117 -4.92 -9.36 5.64
CA TYR A 117 -5.48 -8.51 6.68
C TYR A 117 -5.69 -7.10 6.16
N HIS A 118 -6.86 -6.52 6.38
CA HIS A 118 -7.10 -5.11 6.06
C HIS A 118 -7.77 -4.37 7.22
N GLY A 119 -7.41 -3.12 7.43
CA GLY A 119 -8.03 -2.30 8.47
C GLY A 119 -7.42 -0.92 8.58
N HIS A 120 -8.12 -0.01 9.24
CA HIS A 120 -7.66 1.37 9.46
C HIS A 120 -6.69 1.46 10.64
N VAL A 121 -5.59 0.72 10.56
CA VAL A 121 -4.53 0.62 11.57
C VAL A 121 -3.30 1.42 11.10
N ALA A 122 -2.57 2.03 12.02
CA ALA A 122 -1.22 2.53 11.77
C ALA A 122 -0.26 1.38 11.49
N PHE A 123 0.92 1.70 10.95
CA PHE A 123 1.97 0.69 10.77
C PHE A 123 2.38 0.09 12.12
N VAL A 124 2.49 -1.24 12.18
CA VAL A 124 3.02 -1.98 13.32
C VAL A 124 4.30 -2.69 12.88
N ASP A 125 5.38 -2.41 13.58
CA ASP A 125 6.69 -3.03 13.37
C ASP A 125 6.74 -4.36 14.12
N PHE A 126 6.72 -5.48 13.40
CA PHE A 126 6.74 -6.82 13.98
C PHE A 126 8.13 -7.16 14.54
N GLY A 127 9.19 -6.56 14.00
CA GLY A 127 10.56 -6.76 14.45
C GLY A 127 10.78 -6.34 15.90
N LYS A 128 10.08 -5.28 16.36
CA LYS A 128 10.10 -4.85 17.77
C LYS A 128 9.57 -5.89 18.76
N PHE A 129 8.83 -6.88 18.27
CA PHE A 129 8.25 -7.97 19.07
C PHE A 129 8.93 -9.32 18.79
N GLY A 130 10.05 -9.33 18.04
CA GLY A 130 10.75 -10.57 17.67
C GLY A 130 9.97 -11.46 16.70
N ALA A 131 9.02 -10.90 15.94
CA ALA A 131 8.21 -11.63 14.98
C ALA A 131 8.64 -11.31 13.53
N PRO A 132 8.46 -12.25 12.57
CA PRO A 132 8.71 -11.98 11.17
C PRO A 132 7.78 -10.89 10.64
N GLN A 133 8.31 -10.00 9.80
CA GLN A 133 7.55 -8.92 9.20
C GLN A 133 6.60 -9.47 8.12
N PRO A 134 5.28 -9.20 8.17
CA PRO A 134 4.38 -9.54 7.08
C PRO A 134 4.60 -8.60 5.89
N LEU A 135 4.08 -8.97 4.72
CA LEU A 135 4.13 -8.11 3.54
C LEU A 135 3.15 -6.94 3.71
N TYR A 136 3.68 -5.72 3.84
CA TYR A 136 2.85 -4.52 3.89
C TYR A 136 2.58 -3.97 2.49
N VAL A 137 1.32 -3.67 2.22
CA VAL A 137 0.89 -2.95 1.01
C VAL A 137 0.03 -1.76 1.41
N ASN A 138 0.03 -0.70 0.59
CA ASN A 138 -0.86 0.43 0.83
C ASN A 138 -1.23 1.13 -0.47
N LEU A 139 -2.31 1.91 -0.41
CA LEU A 139 -2.80 2.74 -1.51
C LEU A 139 -3.11 4.13 -0.96
N ILE A 140 -2.39 5.12 -1.49
CA ILE A 140 -2.53 6.53 -1.13
C ILE A 140 -3.18 7.32 -2.27
N ARG A 141 -3.62 8.54 -1.96
CA ARG A 141 -4.24 9.48 -2.91
C ARG A 141 -3.64 10.86 -2.69
N LYS A 142 -3.66 11.72 -3.73
CA LYS A 142 -3.33 13.14 -3.62
C LYS A 142 -4.00 13.75 -2.37
N PRO A 143 -3.25 14.48 -1.52
CA PRO A 143 -3.75 14.92 -0.21
C PRO A 143 -5.05 15.73 -0.29
N LEU A 144 -5.13 16.70 -1.22
CA LEU A 144 -6.30 17.56 -1.40
C LEU A 144 -7.52 16.76 -1.86
N ASP A 145 -7.38 15.92 -2.89
CA ASP A 145 -8.48 15.10 -3.39
C ASP A 145 -9.01 14.12 -2.33
N ARG A 146 -8.11 13.59 -1.50
CA ARG A 146 -8.49 12.74 -0.35
C ARG A 146 -9.31 13.53 0.67
N LEU A 147 -8.89 14.76 0.98
CA LEU A 147 -9.60 15.66 1.90
C LEU A 147 -10.99 16.04 1.35
N VAL A 148 -11.08 16.44 0.08
CA VAL A 148 -12.34 16.76 -0.59
C VAL A 148 -13.29 15.55 -0.59
N SER A 149 -12.76 14.35 -0.90
CA SER A 149 -13.55 13.12 -0.84
C SER A 149 -14.04 12.80 0.57
N TYR A 150 -13.23 13.06 1.60
CA TYR A 150 -13.63 12.89 3.00
C TYR A 150 -14.72 13.90 3.40
N TYR A 151 -14.56 15.16 3.00
CA TYR A 151 -15.49 16.25 3.30
C TYR A 151 -16.91 15.94 2.81
N TYR A 152 -17.06 15.52 1.55
CA TYR A 152 -18.38 15.21 0.99
C TYR A 152 -18.94 13.87 1.48
N PHE A 153 -18.07 12.90 1.78
CA PHE A 153 -18.49 11.62 2.37
C PHE A 153 -19.14 11.79 3.75
N LEU A 154 -18.66 12.72 4.58
CA LEU A 154 -19.27 12.97 5.89
C LEU A 154 -20.70 13.53 5.74
N ARG A 155 -20.95 14.36 4.73
CA ARG A 155 -22.24 15.03 4.49
C ARG A 155 -23.26 14.16 3.77
N TYR A 156 -22.82 13.48 2.71
CA TYR A 156 -23.73 12.83 1.76
C TYR A 156 -23.67 11.31 1.79
N GLY A 157 -22.78 10.71 2.59
CA GLY A 157 -22.71 9.26 2.67
C GLY A 157 -21.79 8.63 1.60
N ASP A 158 -22.07 7.37 1.30
CA ASP A 158 -21.58 6.67 0.11
C ASP A 158 -22.70 5.76 -0.42
N ASN A 159 -22.50 5.23 -1.62
CA ASN A 159 -23.49 4.37 -2.28
C ASN A 159 -23.34 2.90 -1.86
N PHE A 160 -22.34 2.56 -1.03
CA PHE A 160 -22.10 1.19 -0.56
C PHE A 160 -22.97 0.86 0.66
N ARG A 161 -23.31 1.86 1.48
CA ARG A 161 -24.20 1.75 2.64
C ARG A 161 -25.18 2.94 2.67
N PRO A 162 -26.19 2.97 1.78
CA PRO A 162 -27.02 4.15 1.55
C PRO A 162 -27.85 4.58 2.77
N HIS A 163 -28.21 3.64 3.65
CA HIS A 163 -29.07 3.90 4.81
C HIS A 163 -28.30 4.25 6.11
N LEU A 164 -26.97 4.37 6.05
CA LEU A 164 -26.16 4.65 7.24
C LEU A 164 -26.06 6.17 7.50
N VAL A 165 -26.88 6.68 8.43
CA VAL A 165 -26.80 8.08 8.89
C VAL A 165 -25.56 8.27 9.77
N ARG A 166 -24.68 9.20 9.38
CA ARG A 166 -23.39 9.42 10.07
C ARG A 166 -23.50 10.53 11.11
N ARG A 167 -23.04 10.23 12.32
CA ARG A 167 -23.01 11.16 13.47
C ARG A 167 -22.24 12.47 13.22
N LYS A 168 -21.33 12.52 12.24
CA LYS A 168 -20.50 13.69 11.91
C LYS A 168 -20.97 14.43 10.64
N HIS A 169 -22.24 14.31 10.24
CA HIS A 169 -22.70 14.92 8.99
C HIS A 169 -22.78 16.47 9.02
N GLY A 170 -22.54 17.10 10.19
CA GLY A 170 -22.64 18.55 10.38
C GLY A 170 -24.08 19.04 10.31
N ASP A 171 -24.34 20.31 10.62
CA ASP A 171 -25.70 20.87 10.47
C ASP A 171 -26.10 20.87 8.98
N LYS A 172 -27.36 20.48 8.73
CA LYS A 172 -27.97 20.67 7.42
C LYS A 172 -28.30 22.16 7.32
N VAL A 173 -27.67 22.84 6.36
CA VAL A 173 -28.06 24.20 5.97
C VAL A 173 -29.43 24.13 5.29
#